data_AF-A0A816FB72-F1
#
_entry.id   AF-A0A816FB72-F1
#
_cell.length_a   1.000
_cell.length_b   1.000
_cell.length_c   1.000
_cell.angle_alpha   90.00
_cell.angle_beta   90.00
_cell.angle_gamma   90.00
#
_symmetry.space_group_name_H-M   'P 1'
#
loop_
_entity.id
_entity.type
_entity.pdbx_description
1 polymer ?
#
loop_
_entity_poly.entity_id
_entity_poly.type
_entity_poly.pdbx_seq_one_letter_code
_entity_poly.pdbx_strand_id
1 'polypeptide(L)' 'MVAVASSSSVRSRSMRFVQNFLLVWLDAKIDENNADFKNSFEQLQNVVNTVEAFTDVDQCFEYMK' A
#
# COMPACT_ATOMS: atom_id res chain seq x y z
N MET A 1 16.80 8.48 -44.88
CA MET A 1 16.39 8.67 -43.46
C MET A 1 15.76 7.39 -42.99
N VAL A 2 16.40 6.64 -42.08
CA VAL A 2 15.79 5.45 -41.48
C VAL A 2 15.41 5.86 -40.06
N ALA A 3 14.12 5.90 -39.75
CA ALA A 3 13.65 6.14 -38.39
C ALA A 3 13.83 4.86 -37.59
N VAL A 4 14.75 4.86 -36.63
CA VAL A 4 14.87 3.79 -35.63
C VAL A 4 13.84 4.04 -34.55
N ALA A 5 12.73 3.31 -34.61
CA ALA A 5 11.78 3.26 -33.50
C ALA A 5 12.41 2.40 -32.39
N SER A 6 13.10 3.03 -31.45
CA SER A 6 13.53 2.39 -30.21
C SER A 6 12.28 2.14 -29.36
N SER A 7 11.72 0.93 -29.48
CA SER A 7 10.66 0.42 -28.61
C SER A 7 11.26 0.12 -27.23
N SER A 8 11.35 1.16 -26.39
CA SER A 8 11.55 1.00 -24.96
C SER A 8 10.35 0.22 -24.41
N SER A 9 10.51 -1.09 -24.35
CA SER A 9 9.56 -2.00 -23.72
C SER A 9 9.53 -1.63 -22.25
N VAL A 10 8.55 -0.83 -21.87
CA VAL A 10 8.24 -0.57 -20.46
C VAL A 10 7.87 -1.93 -19.89
N ARG A 11 8.82 -2.60 -19.25
CA ARG A 11 8.53 -3.80 -18.46
C ARG A 11 7.56 -3.33 -17.39
N SER A 12 6.27 -3.53 -17.63
CA SER A 12 5.27 -3.53 -16.58
C SER A 12 5.77 -4.57 -15.58
N ARG A 13 6.41 -4.11 -14.49
CA ARG A 13 6.55 -4.94 -13.31
C ARG A 13 5.11 -5.14 -12.91
N SER A 14 4.53 -6.28 -13.27
CA SER A 14 3.30 -6.74 -12.65
C SER A 14 3.62 -6.87 -11.16
N MET A 15 3.42 -5.76 -10.44
CA MET A 15 3.37 -5.76 -9.00
C MET A 15 2.24 -6.72 -8.71
N ARG A 16 2.58 -7.92 -8.22
CA ARG A 16 1.58 -8.92 -7.90
C ARG A 16 0.89 -8.41 -6.65
N PHE A 17 -0.14 -7.60 -6.85
CA PHE A 17 -1.03 -7.21 -5.78
C PHE A 17 -1.52 -8.48 -5.10
N VAL A 18 -1.32 -8.55 -3.78
CA VAL A 18 -1.77 -9.68 -3.00
C VAL A 18 -3.26 -9.50 -2.78
N GLN A 19 -4.06 -10.23 -3.55
CA GLN A 19 -5.51 -10.21 -3.47
C GLN A 19 -5.98 -11.11 -2.32
N ASN A 20 -7.13 -10.77 -1.72
CA ASN A 20 -7.74 -11.49 -0.58
C ASN A 20 -6.91 -11.44 0.72
N PHE A 21 -6.09 -10.42 0.89
CA PHE A 21 -5.40 -10.15 2.16
C PHE A 21 -5.88 -8.80 2.70
N LEU A 22 -6.20 -8.81 3.99
CA LEU A 22 -6.46 -7.63 4.79
C LEU A 22 -5.20 -7.36 5.61
N LEU A 23 -4.63 -6.17 5.46
CA LEU A 23 -3.56 -5.69 6.32
C LEU A 23 -4.14 -4.75 7.36
N VAL A 24 -3.92 -5.06 8.64
CA VAL A 24 -4.33 -4.22 9.75
C VAL A 24 -3.09 -3.64 10.41
N TRP A 25 -3.00 -2.31 10.45
CA TRP A 25 -1.94 -1.58 11.14
C TRP A 25 -2.51 -0.96 12.41
N LEU A 26 -2.13 -1.48 13.57
CA LEU A 26 -2.55 -0.95 14.87
C LEU A 26 -1.36 -0.26 15.56
N ASP A 27 -1.43 1.05 15.69
CA ASP A 27 -0.40 1.84 16.39
C ASP A 27 -1.03 3.05 17.07
N ALA A 28 -0.95 3.08 18.41
CA ALA A 28 -1.57 4.10 19.25
C ALA A 28 -0.93 5.50 19.15
N LYS A 29 0.17 5.62 18.41
CA LYS A 29 0.93 6.85 18.21
C LYS A 29 1.09 7.18 16.74
N ILE A 30 0.19 6.71 15.88
CA ILE A 30 0.16 7.14 14.48
C ILE A 30 0.07 8.66 14.45
N ASP A 31 1.08 9.27 13.85
CA ASP A 31 1.07 10.65 13.45
C ASP A 31 0.81 10.66 11.94
N GLU A 32 -0.44 10.93 11.55
CA GLU A 32 -0.86 10.91 10.13
C GLU A 32 -0.13 11.96 9.28
N ASN A 33 0.45 12.97 9.93
CA ASN A 33 1.25 14.01 9.28
C ASN A 33 2.73 13.61 9.12
N ASN A 34 3.15 12.50 9.71
CA ASN A 34 4.51 12.01 9.58
C ASN A 34 4.74 11.48 8.16
N ALA A 35 5.72 12.07 7.47
CA ALA A 35 6.09 11.69 6.12
C ALA A 35 6.48 10.21 6.00
N ASP A 36 7.10 9.64 7.04
CA ASP A 36 7.50 8.23 7.06
C ASP A 36 6.29 7.30 7.17
N PHE A 37 5.28 7.69 7.96
CA PHE A 37 4.01 6.97 8.06
C PHE A 37 3.30 6.97 6.72
N LYS A 38 3.13 8.16 6.11
CA LYS A 38 2.46 8.30 4.82
C LYS A 38 3.14 7.50 3.72
N ASN A 39 4.48 7.59 3.62
CA ASN A 39 5.25 6.83 2.64
C ASN A 39 5.13 5.32 2.84
N SER A 40 5.15 4.84 4.09
CA SER A 40 4.99 3.42 4.40
C SER A 40 3.57 2.93 4.09
N PHE A 41 2.55 3.73 4.44
CA PHE A 41 1.15 3.41 4.18
C PHE A 41 0.84 3.35 2.68
N GLU A 42 1.31 4.33 1.90
CA GLU A 42 1.18 4.32 0.44
C GLU A 42 1.87 3.11 -0.21
N GLN A 43 3.05 2.71 0.28
CA GLN A 43 3.72 1.50 -0.20
C GLN A 43 2.93 0.23 0.11
N LEU A 44 2.31 0.14 1.29
CA LEU A 44 1.47 -0.99 1.65
C LEU A 44 0.21 -1.07 0.79
N GLN A 45 -0.46 0.06 0.55
CA GLN A 45 -1.61 0.12 -0.37
C GLN A 45 -1.25 -0.25 -1.81
N ASN A 46 0.02 -0.08 -2.20
CA ASN A 46 0.52 -0.52 -3.51
C ASN A 46 0.86 -2.03 -3.57
N VAL A 47 0.82 -2.74 -2.43
CA VAL A 47 1.11 -4.19 -2.35
C VAL A 47 -0.16 -5.00 -2.05
N VAL A 48 -1.06 -4.48 -1.21
CA VAL A 48 -2.32 -5.13 -0.83
C VAL A 48 -3.51 -4.22 -1.13
N ASN A 49 -4.64 -4.81 -1.48
CA ASN A 49 -5.85 -4.04 -1.84
C ASN A 49 -6.55 -3.40 -0.64
N THR A 50 -6.32 -3.90 0.57
CA THR A 50 -7.04 -3.47 1.77
C THR A 50 -6.06 -3.27 2.91
N VAL A 51 -5.86 -2.00 3.29
CA VAL A 51 -5.05 -1.58 4.42
C VAL A 51 -5.92 -0.73 5.31
N GLU A 52 -6.14 -1.17 6.53
CA GLU A 52 -6.87 -0.40 7.56
C GLU A 52 -5.90 -0.04 8.69
N ALA A 53 -5.88 1.23 9.07
CA ALA A 53 -5.07 1.72 10.18
C ALA A 53 -5.97 2.05 11.36
N PHE A 54 -5.53 1.65 12.55
CA PHE A 54 -6.22 1.90 13.81
C PHE A 54 -5.25 2.50 14.82
N THR A 55 -5.70 3.51 15.54
CA THR A 55 -5.01 4.06 16.72
C THR A 55 -5.56 3.46 18.01
N ASP A 56 -6.80 2.98 17.96
CA ASP A 56 -7.51 2.40 19.08
C ASP A 56 -7.64 0.88 18.93
N VAL A 57 -7.32 0.17 20.00
CA VAL A 57 -7.31 -1.29 20.04
C VAL A 57 -8.73 -1.86 19.98
N ASP A 58 -9.68 -1.22 20.68
CA ASP A 58 -11.08 -1.68 20.71
C ASP A 58 -11.74 -1.53 19.33
N GLN A 59 -11.49 -0.41 18.63
CA GLN A 59 -11.94 -0.22 17.25
C GLN A 59 -11.36 -1.28 16.30
N CYS A 60 -10.09 -1.65 16.49
CA CYS A 60 -9.43 -2.69 15.71
C CYS A 60 -10.08 -4.07 15.92
N PHE A 61 -10.37 -4.44 17.17
CA PHE A 61 -11.05 -5.70 17.49
C PHE A 61 -12.49 -5.75 16.96
N GLU A 62 -13.25 -4.65 17.04
CA GLU A 62 -14.60 -4.57 16.49
C GLU A 62 -14.62 -4.72 14.96
N TYR A 63 -13.58 -4.25 14.25
CA TYR A 63 -13.46 -4.43 12.80
C TYR A 63 -13.18 -5.88 12.39
N MET A 64 -12.44 -6.64 13.20
CA MET A 64 -12.07 -8.03 12.90
C MET A 64 -13.17 -9.06 13.14
N LYS A 65 -14.28 -8.65 13.76
CA LYS A 65 -15.38 -9.51 14.18
C LYS A 65 -16.36 -9.81 13.05
#